data_AF-Q1WLE1-F1
#
_entry.id   AF-Q1WLE1-F1
#
_cell.length_a   1.000
_cell.length_b   1.000
_cell.length_c   1.000
_cell.angle_alpha   90.00
_cell.angle_beta   90.00
_cell.angle_gamma   90.00
#
_symmetry.space_group_name_H-M   'P 1'
#
loop_
_entity.id
_entity.type
_entity.pdbx_description
1 polymer ?
#
loop_
_entity_poly.entity_id
_entity_poly.type
_entity_poly.pdbx_seq_one_letter_code
_entity_poly.pdbx_strand_id
1 'polypeptide(L)'
;MTDAMSLMSARGLVEITDPEFDRPVFRQPGFDGTLTAKEVDEKISAWLKKTREAKGISRADLAHLLGLSVSVYGRYERGSEARLSIPRLIHLCEIMGFMPLDVIFDTAPHLWGKTLEEAEDRLTLMKLVEELPQDTMRDLIRLLRRMTPGEPAADAIATSMSEGR
;
A
#
# COMPACT_ATOMS: atom_id res chain seq x y z
N MET A 1 8.15 23.39 -12.45
CA MET A 1 9.02 22.32 -11.90
C MET A 1 8.81 22.35 -10.40
N THR A 2 8.22 21.30 -9.81
CA THR A 2 7.98 21.25 -8.36
C THR A 2 9.30 20.93 -7.68
N ASP A 3 9.77 21.82 -6.80
CA ASP A 3 10.96 21.56 -5.98
C ASP A 3 10.64 20.63 -4.79
N ALA A 4 11.69 20.13 -4.14
CA ALA A 4 11.56 19.18 -3.03
C ALA A 4 10.74 19.75 -1.86
N MET A 5 10.90 21.03 -1.53
CA MET A 5 10.21 21.69 -0.42
C MET A 5 8.70 21.79 -0.69
N SER A 6 8.35 22.15 -1.92
CA SER A 6 6.96 22.22 -2.38
C SER A 6 6.30 20.84 -2.34
N LEU A 7 7.02 19.80 -2.75
CA LEU A 7 6.53 18.41 -2.68
C LEU A 7 6.32 17.94 -1.23
N MET A 8 7.29 18.20 -0.35
CA MET A 8 7.22 17.84 1.07
C MET A 8 6.02 18.48 1.74
N SER A 9 5.82 19.79 1.55
CA SER A 9 4.69 20.54 2.08
C SER A 9 3.35 20.00 1.54
N ALA A 10 3.24 19.83 0.22
CA ALA A 10 2.02 19.34 -0.42
C ALA A 10 1.63 17.92 0.00
N ARG A 11 2.60 17.08 0.39
CA ARG A 11 2.39 15.70 0.81
C ARG A 11 2.43 15.51 2.34
N GLY A 12 2.64 16.58 3.11
CA GLY A 12 2.76 16.51 4.57
C GLY A 12 3.89 15.60 5.04
N LEU A 13 5.01 15.56 4.30
CA LEU A 13 6.14 14.71 4.66
C LEU A 13 6.91 15.30 5.85
N VAL A 14 7.25 14.44 6.80
CA VAL A 14 8.08 14.78 7.95
C VAL A 14 9.42 14.08 7.84
N GLU A 15 10.47 14.78 8.24
CA GLU A 15 11.81 14.20 8.36
C GLU A 15 11.85 13.27 9.55
N ILE A 16 12.38 12.06 9.36
CA ILE A 16 12.63 11.09 10.43
C ILE A 16 14.06 10.55 10.35
N THR A 17 14.59 10.16 11.50
CA THR A 17 15.80 9.35 11.59
C THR A 17 15.38 7.89 11.60
N ASP A 18 15.76 7.16 10.55
CA ASP A 18 15.44 5.74 10.37
C ASP A 18 16.77 4.95 10.41
N PRO A 19 16.96 4.01 11.36
CA PRO A 19 18.22 3.28 11.51
C PRO A 19 18.65 2.49 10.26
N GLU A 20 17.73 2.22 9.33
CA GLU A 20 18.02 1.51 8.08
C GLU A 20 18.70 2.40 7.02
N PHE A 21 18.85 3.71 7.28
CA PHE A 21 19.41 4.68 6.33
C PHE A 21 20.49 5.56 6.96
N ASP A 22 21.57 5.80 6.22
CA ASP A 22 22.68 6.67 6.66
C ASP A 22 22.30 8.16 6.76
N ARG A 23 21.19 8.54 6.13
CA ARG A 23 20.69 9.92 6.06
C ARG A 23 19.22 9.95 6.49
N PRO A 24 18.74 11.08 7.03
CA PRO A 24 17.33 11.27 7.31
C PRO A 24 16.47 11.01 6.09
N VAL A 25 15.29 10.43 6.31
CA VAL A 25 14.30 10.13 5.27
C VAL A 25 13.01 10.87 5.55
N PHE A 26 12.26 11.19 4.49
CA PHE A 26 10.98 11.89 4.60
C PHE A 26 9.84 10.91 4.41
N ARG A 27 8.90 10.89 5.35
CA ARG A 27 7.75 9.96 5.36
C ARG A 27 6.45 10.73 5.60
N GLN A 28 5.36 10.22 5.07
CA GLN A 28 4.04 10.67 5.47
C GLN A 28 3.65 9.98 6.79
N PRO A 29 3.21 10.72 7.82
CA PRO A 29 2.67 10.10 9.03
C PRO A 29 1.41 9.28 8.73
N GLY A 30 1.33 8.08 9.29
CA GLY A 30 0.12 7.26 9.30
C GLY A 30 -0.76 7.55 10.52
N PHE A 31 -1.83 6.76 10.68
CA PHE A 31 -2.73 6.89 11.84
C PHE A 31 -2.04 6.55 13.17
N ASP A 32 -1.02 5.68 13.14
CA ASP A 32 -0.19 5.32 14.29
C ASP A 32 1.09 6.18 14.39
N GLY A 33 1.15 7.30 13.66
CA GLY A 33 2.36 8.11 13.51
C GLY A 33 3.29 7.61 12.40
N THR A 34 4.56 8.03 12.46
CA THR A 34 5.54 7.74 11.40
C THR A 34 6.38 6.52 11.75
N LEU A 35 6.33 5.50 10.88
CA LEU A 35 7.05 4.24 11.06
C LEU A 35 8.42 4.25 10.37
N THR A 36 9.39 3.61 11.01
CA THR A 36 10.68 3.23 10.40
C THR A 36 10.49 2.08 9.39
N ALA A 37 11.47 1.86 8.52
CA ALA A 37 11.44 0.74 7.57
C ALA A 37 11.32 -0.62 8.29
N LYS A 38 11.98 -0.77 9.43
CA LYS A 38 11.90 -1.99 10.24
C LYS A 38 10.49 -2.22 10.79
N GLU A 39 9.84 -1.19 11.34
CA GLU A 39 8.48 -1.31 11.88
C GLU A 39 7.45 -1.62 10.78
N VAL A 40 7.67 -1.07 9.57
CA VAL A 40 6.87 -1.43 8.38
C VAL A 40 7.05 -2.91 8.04
N ASP A 41 8.28 -3.41 7.99
CA ASP A 41 8.57 -4.83 7.72
C ASP A 41 8.00 -5.77 8.80
N GLU A 42 7.99 -5.33 10.07
CA GLU A 42 7.38 -6.05 11.19
C GLU A 42 5.86 -6.16 11.03
N LYS A 43 5.18 -5.07 10.63
CA LYS A 43 3.73 -5.08 10.33
C LYS A 43 3.42 -6.04 9.17
N ILE A 44 4.16 -5.96 8.07
CA ILE A 44 4.02 -6.87 6.92
C ILE A 44 4.21 -8.34 7.38
N SER A 45 5.23 -8.59 8.21
CA SER A 45 5.53 -9.94 8.71
C SER A 45 4.41 -10.50 9.59
N ALA A 46 3.86 -9.67 10.48
CA ALA A 46 2.74 -10.04 11.33
C ALA A 46 1.49 -10.34 10.49
N TRP A 47 1.22 -9.52 9.47
CA TRP A 47 0.12 -9.73 8.54
C TRP A 47 0.27 -11.04 7.77
N LEU A 48 1.44 -11.34 7.20
CA LEU A 48 1.69 -12.59 6.48
C LEU A 48 1.45 -13.82 7.35
N LYS A 49 1.95 -13.78 8.60
CA LYS A 49 1.73 -14.85 9.57
C LYS A 49 0.25 -15.06 9.86
N LYS A 50 -0.47 -13.98 10.17
CA LYS A 50 -1.92 -14.01 10.45
C LYS A 50 -2.70 -14.56 9.25
N THR A 51 -2.39 -14.10 8.05
CA THR A 51 -3.04 -14.54 6.80
C THR A 51 -2.77 -16.01 6.50
N ARG A 52 -1.54 -16.49 6.73
CA ARG A 52 -1.24 -17.93 6.62
C ARG A 52 -2.01 -18.75 7.64
N GLU A 53 -2.01 -18.34 8.90
CA GLU A 53 -2.69 -19.04 10.00
C GLU A 53 -4.20 -19.10 9.78
N ALA A 54 -4.82 -18.02 9.30
CA ALA A 54 -6.24 -17.98 8.95
C ALA A 54 -6.63 -18.97 7.83
N LYS A 55 -5.69 -19.30 6.93
CA LYS A 55 -5.88 -20.29 5.86
C LYS A 55 -5.53 -21.72 6.28
N GLY A 56 -5.06 -21.92 7.52
CA GLY A 56 -4.69 -23.24 8.03
C GLY A 56 -3.47 -23.87 7.34
N ILE A 57 -2.67 -23.08 6.61
CA ILE A 57 -1.50 -23.58 5.87
C ILE A 57 -0.29 -23.61 6.81
N SER A 58 0.47 -24.71 6.82
CA SER A 58 1.69 -24.80 7.62
C SER A 58 2.81 -23.96 7.00
N ARG A 59 3.79 -23.52 7.82
CA ARG A 59 5.00 -22.89 7.29
C ARG A 59 5.77 -23.80 6.34
N ALA A 60 5.74 -25.11 6.57
CA ALA A 60 6.47 -26.07 5.76
C ALA A 60 5.85 -26.17 4.36
N ASP A 61 4.53 -26.24 4.27
CA ASP A 61 3.80 -26.31 3.00
C ASP A 61 3.97 -25.02 2.20
N LEU A 62 3.81 -23.87 2.85
CA LEU A 62 3.99 -22.59 2.15
C LEU A 62 5.44 -22.37 1.70
N ALA A 63 6.43 -22.75 2.52
CA ALA A 63 7.82 -22.73 2.10
C ALA A 63 8.07 -23.64 0.89
N HIS A 64 7.49 -24.84 0.88
CA HIS A 64 7.58 -25.78 -0.24
C HIS A 64 7.00 -25.18 -1.53
N LEU A 65 5.79 -24.61 -1.48
CA LEU A 65 5.13 -23.96 -2.63
C LEU A 65 5.94 -22.78 -3.17
N LEU A 66 6.65 -22.08 -2.27
CA LEU A 66 7.51 -20.96 -2.62
C LEU A 66 8.92 -21.39 -3.12
N GLY A 67 9.24 -22.67 -3.10
CA GLY A 67 10.60 -23.16 -3.41
C GLY A 67 11.64 -22.67 -2.41
N LEU A 68 11.28 -22.59 -1.12
CA LEU A 68 12.12 -22.11 -0.02
C LEU A 68 12.31 -23.19 1.05
N SER A 69 13.35 -23.05 1.86
CA SER A 69 13.41 -23.77 3.13
C SER A 69 12.44 -23.16 4.14
N VAL A 70 12.00 -23.95 5.11
CA VAL A 70 11.15 -23.49 6.22
C VAL A 70 11.82 -22.35 7.01
N SER A 71 13.14 -22.41 7.17
CA SER A 71 13.91 -21.37 7.86
C SER A 71 13.92 -20.04 7.10
N VAL A 72 14.02 -20.08 5.77
CA VAL A 72 13.98 -18.90 4.90
C VAL A 72 12.59 -18.28 4.93
N TYR A 73 11.54 -19.07 4.72
CA TYR A 73 10.17 -18.56 4.80
C TYR A 73 9.86 -17.98 6.18
N GLY A 74 10.31 -18.65 7.25
CA GLY A 74 10.10 -18.17 8.61
C GLY A 74 10.69 -16.78 8.88
N ARG A 75 11.68 -16.30 8.11
CA ARG A 75 12.18 -14.92 8.27
C ARG A 75 11.14 -13.87 7.84
N TYR A 76 10.32 -14.18 6.84
CA TYR A 76 9.23 -13.29 6.40
C TYR A 76 8.12 -13.12 7.43
N GLU A 77 8.00 -14.01 8.42
CA GLU A 77 6.96 -13.94 9.46
C GLU A 77 7.47 -13.41 10.80
N ARG A 78 8.77 -13.16 10.94
CA ARG A 78 9.40 -12.77 12.21
C ARG A 78 9.80 -11.30 12.28
N GLY A 79 9.59 -10.51 11.21
CA GLY A 79 10.06 -9.12 11.17
C GLY A 79 11.59 -9.00 11.13
N SER A 80 12.29 -10.09 10.83
CA SER A 80 13.76 -10.14 10.75
C SER A 80 14.22 -9.90 9.32
N GLU A 81 15.26 -9.09 9.09
CA GLU A 81 16.22 -8.88 7.96
C GLU A 81 15.89 -9.31 6.50
N ALA A 82 14.99 -10.26 6.29
CA ALA A 82 14.50 -10.72 5.02
C ALA A 82 13.52 -9.71 4.43
N ARG A 83 14.07 -8.77 3.64
CA ARG A 83 13.30 -7.89 2.78
C ARG A 83 12.48 -8.73 1.80
N LEU A 84 11.15 -8.62 1.89
CA LEU A 84 10.24 -9.26 0.94
C LEU A 84 10.30 -8.50 -0.38
N SER A 85 10.82 -9.15 -1.44
CA SER A 85 10.86 -8.53 -2.76
C SER A 85 9.48 -8.51 -3.40
N ILE A 86 9.22 -7.53 -4.28
CA ILE A 86 7.94 -7.45 -5.03
C ILE A 86 7.64 -8.73 -5.83
N PRO A 87 8.59 -9.36 -6.55
CA PRO A 87 8.32 -10.65 -7.20
C PRO A 87 7.91 -11.74 -6.21
N ARG A 88 8.46 -11.74 -4.99
CA ARG A 88 8.08 -12.71 -3.96
C ARG A 88 6.67 -12.43 -3.41
N LEU A 89 6.31 -11.16 -3.25
CA LEU A 89 4.95 -10.77 -2.86
C LEU A 89 3.93 -11.21 -3.90
N ILE A 90 4.21 -11.01 -5.20
CA ILE A 90 3.34 -11.49 -6.28
C ILE A 90 3.12 -13.00 -6.18
N HIS A 91 4.19 -13.77 -6.03
CA HIS A 91 4.09 -15.24 -5.91
C HIS A 91 3.29 -15.67 -4.65
N LEU A 92 3.43 -14.93 -3.54
CA LEU A 92 2.59 -15.14 -2.36
C LEU A 92 1.11 -14.84 -2.65
N CYS A 93 0.79 -13.79 -3.40
CA CYS A 93 -0.58 -13.48 -3.80
C CYS A 93 -1.17 -14.62 -4.64
N GLU A 94 -0.40 -15.17 -5.59
CA GLU A 94 -0.82 -16.28 -6.43
C GLU A 94 -1.13 -17.55 -5.62
N ILE A 95 -0.27 -17.91 -4.66
CA ILE A 95 -0.44 -19.11 -3.84
C ILE A 95 -1.56 -18.92 -2.79
N MET A 96 -1.61 -17.75 -2.17
CA MET A 96 -2.46 -17.51 -1.01
C MET A 96 -3.81 -16.90 -1.39
N GLY A 97 -3.97 -16.34 -2.58
CA GLY A 97 -5.23 -15.75 -3.05
C GLY A 97 -5.65 -14.47 -2.32
N PHE A 98 -4.70 -13.75 -1.73
CA PHE A 98 -4.92 -12.36 -1.29
C PHE A 98 -4.41 -11.41 -2.37
N MET A 99 -4.88 -10.16 -2.36
CA MET A 99 -4.41 -9.14 -3.31
C MET A 99 -3.26 -8.32 -2.69
N PRO A 100 -2.33 -7.79 -3.50
CA PRO A 100 -1.25 -6.95 -2.98
C PRO A 100 -1.73 -5.76 -2.14
N LEU A 101 -2.92 -5.24 -2.44
CA LEU A 101 -3.50 -4.12 -1.70
C LEU A 101 -3.91 -4.50 -0.27
N ASP A 102 -4.24 -5.77 0.01
CA ASP A 102 -4.63 -6.19 1.36
C ASP A 102 -3.47 -6.01 2.35
N VAL A 103 -2.24 -6.39 1.98
CA VAL A 103 -1.06 -6.23 2.84
C VAL A 103 -0.64 -4.77 2.98
N ILE A 104 -0.73 -3.99 1.90
CA ILE A 104 -0.38 -2.57 1.93
C ILE A 104 -1.40 -1.80 2.77
N PHE A 105 -2.69 -2.12 2.67
CA PHE A 105 -3.73 -1.51 3.48
C PHE A 105 -3.53 -1.76 4.97
N ASP A 106 -3.29 -3.02 5.36
CA ASP A 106 -3.04 -3.36 6.77
C ASP A 106 -1.82 -2.64 7.34
N THR A 107 -0.78 -2.47 6.50
CA THR A 107 0.48 -1.83 6.91
C THR A 107 0.41 -0.30 6.92
N ALA A 108 -0.28 0.30 5.94
CA ALA A 108 -0.29 1.73 5.66
C ALA A 108 -1.68 2.25 5.24
N PRO A 109 -2.71 2.16 6.10
CA PRO A 109 -4.09 2.49 5.74
C PRO A 109 -4.31 3.98 5.40
N HIS A 110 -3.46 4.86 5.90
CA HIS A 110 -3.47 6.30 5.61
C HIS A 110 -3.28 6.65 4.13
N LEU A 111 -2.84 5.71 3.29
CA LEU A 111 -2.82 5.90 1.83
C LEU A 111 -4.23 5.91 1.21
N TRP A 112 -5.24 5.43 1.94
CA TRP A 112 -6.63 5.34 1.50
C TRP A 112 -7.56 6.35 2.15
N GLY A 113 -7.10 7.23 3.03
CA GLY A 113 -7.99 8.19 3.67
C GLY A 113 -7.27 9.09 4.66
N LYS A 114 -7.92 10.21 5.02
CA LYS A 114 -7.47 11.07 6.11
C LYS A 114 -7.87 10.51 7.47
N THR A 115 -8.88 9.65 7.51
CA THR A 115 -9.35 8.93 8.69
C THR A 115 -9.36 7.43 8.43
N LEU A 116 -9.41 6.63 9.49
CA LEU A 116 -9.54 5.18 9.38
C LEU A 116 -10.85 4.79 8.68
N GLU A 117 -11.95 5.46 9.01
CA GLU A 117 -13.25 5.27 8.36
C GLU A 117 -13.18 5.51 6.85
N GLU A 118 -12.58 6.61 6.39
CA GLU A 118 -12.40 6.87 4.96
C GLU A 118 -11.56 5.77 4.28
N ALA A 119 -10.52 5.29 4.96
CA ALA A 119 -9.66 4.23 4.44
C ALA A 119 -10.44 2.91 4.30
N GLU A 120 -11.21 2.54 5.33
CA GLU A 120 -12.05 1.34 5.35
C GLU A 120 -13.16 1.38 4.28
N ASP A 121 -13.79 2.53 4.08
CA ASP A 121 -14.77 2.75 3.02
C ASP A 121 -14.16 2.54 1.63
N ARG A 122 -12.96 3.09 1.39
CA ARG A 122 -12.26 2.91 0.11
C ARG A 122 -11.83 1.46 -0.10
N LEU A 123 -11.36 0.77 0.94
CA LEU A 123 -11.06 -0.66 0.85
C LEU A 123 -12.30 -1.47 0.50
N THR A 124 -13.41 -1.20 1.20
CA THR A 124 -14.69 -1.87 0.97
C THR A 124 -15.16 -1.67 -0.47
N LEU A 125 -15.07 -0.44 -0.99
CA LEU A 125 -15.43 -0.16 -2.38
C LEU A 125 -14.54 -0.93 -3.37
N MET A 126 -13.22 -0.98 -3.16
CA MET A 126 -12.32 -1.75 -4.04
C MET A 126 -12.68 -3.24 -4.06
N LYS A 127 -12.95 -3.83 -2.89
CA LYS A 127 -13.36 -5.24 -2.78
C LYS A 127 -14.69 -5.51 -3.45
N LEU A 128 -15.68 -4.64 -3.27
CA LEU A 128 -16.96 -4.75 -3.96
C LEU A 128 -16.78 -4.70 -5.48
N VAL A 129 -15.91 -3.83 -5.98
CA VAL A 129 -15.61 -3.74 -7.42
C VAL A 129 -14.95 -5.03 -7.93
N GLU A 130 -14.03 -5.63 -7.19
CA GLU A 130 -13.37 -6.90 -7.57
C GLU A 130 -14.36 -8.07 -7.76
N GLU A 131 -15.48 -8.06 -7.04
CA GLU A 131 -16.51 -9.11 -7.11
C GLU A 131 -17.54 -8.89 -8.24
N LEU A 132 -17.53 -7.73 -8.90
CA LEU A 132 -18.52 -7.42 -9.95
C LEU A 132 -18.28 -8.24 -11.22
N PRO A 133 -19.36 -8.72 -11.88
CA PRO A 133 -19.27 -9.21 -13.25
C PRO A 133 -18.68 -8.15 -14.17
N GLN A 134 -17.88 -8.58 -15.16
CA GLN A 134 -17.13 -7.65 -16.02
C GLN A 134 -18.03 -6.63 -16.75
N ASP A 135 -19.25 -7.02 -17.15
CA ASP A 135 -20.17 -6.08 -17.80
C ASP A 135 -20.72 -5.04 -16.82
N THR A 136 -21.04 -5.44 -15.58
CA THR A 136 -21.43 -4.51 -14.51
C THR A 136 -20.32 -3.54 -14.15
N MET A 137 -19.06 -4.03 -14.09
CA MET A 137 -17.89 -3.18 -13.84
C MET A 137 -17.72 -2.12 -14.94
N ARG A 138 -17.90 -2.49 -16.21
CA ARG A 138 -17.84 -1.54 -17.33
C ARG A 138 -18.92 -0.47 -17.24
N ASP A 139 -20.14 -0.84 -16.88
CA ASP A 139 -21.23 0.11 -16.71
C ASP A 139 -21.00 1.03 -15.51
N LEU A 140 -20.47 0.51 -14.41
CA LEU A 140 -20.07 1.31 -13.27
C LEU A 140 -18.95 2.31 -13.63
N ILE A 141 -17.93 1.89 -14.39
CA ILE A 141 -16.87 2.80 -14.86
C ILE A 141 -17.46 3.93 -15.71
N ARG A 142 -18.41 3.63 -16.61
CA ARG A 142 -19.09 4.65 -17.44
C ARG A 142 -19.89 5.62 -16.58
N LEU A 143 -20.62 5.11 -15.59
CA LEU A 143 -21.40 5.93 -14.66
C LEU A 143 -20.49 6.84 -13.83
N LEU A 144 -19.47 6.27 -13.19
CA LEU A 144 -18.53 7.01 -12.35
C LEU A 144 -17.83 8.12 -13.14
N ARG A 145 -17.37 7.85 -14.37
CA ARG A 145 -16.77 8.88 -15.24
C ARG A 145 -17.69 10.06 -15.57
N ARG A 146 -19.01 9.89 -15.50
CA ARG A 146 -19.99 10.99 -15.67
C ARG A 146 -20.20 11.78 -14.38
N MET A 147 -19.93 11.16 -13.23
CA MET A 147 -20.15 11.72 -11.90
C MET A 147 -18.91 12.40 -11.34
N THR A 148 -17.71 11.94 -11.70
CA THR A 148 -16.48 12.67 -11.38
C THR A 148 -16.34 13.89 -12.30
N PRO A 149 -16.03 15.08 -11.74
CA PRO A 149 -15.52 16.18 -12.55
C PRO A 149 -14.36 15.61 -13.39
N GLY A 150 -14.37 15.87 -14.71
CA GLY A 150 -13.21 15.56 -15.54
C GLY A 150 -11.96 16.09 -14.83
N GLU A 151 -10.86 15.32 -14.86
CA GLU A 151 -9.59 15.74 -14.25
C GLU A 151 -9.38 17.25 -14.50
N PRO A 152 -9.14 18.08 -13.47
CA PRO A 152 -8.37 19.26 -13.73
C PRO A 152 -7.00 18.73 -14.16
N ALA A 153 -6.84 18.62 -15.48
CA ALA A 153 -5.54 18.50 -16.10
C ALA A 153 -4.66 19.57 -15.46
N ALA A 154 -3.37 19.27 -15.34
CA ALA A 154 -2.34 20.15 -14.80
C ALA A 154 -2.31 21.57 -15.43
N ASP A 155 -3.14 21.85 -16.44
CA ASP A 155 -3.41 23.14 -17.06
C ASP A 155 -4.02 24.21 -16.12
N ALA A 156 -4.72 23.84 -15.04
CA ALA A 156 -5.24 24.84 -14.09
C ALA A 156 -4.13 25.60 -13.32
N ILE A 157 -2.92 25.05 -13.28
CA ILE A 157 -1.74 25.69 -12.65
C ILE A 157 -1.07 26.66 -13.63
N ALA A 158 -1.28 26.51 -14.94
CA ALA A 158 -0.71 27.39 -15.96
C ALA A 158 -1.51 28.70 -16.09
N THR A 159 -2.84 28.65 -15.95
CA THR A 159 -3.70 29.84 -16.16
C THR A 159 -3.58 30.86 -15.02
N SER A 160 -3.36 30.42 -13.77
CA SER A 160 -3.17 31.34 -12.64
C SER A 160 -1.82 32.08 -12.66
N MET A 161 -0.85 31.61 -13.46
CA MET A 161 0.46 32.23 -13.64
C MET A 161 0.49 33.23 -14.82
N SER A 162 -0.57 33.26 -15.64
CA SER A 162 -0.66 34.10 -16.84
C SER A 162 -1.41 35.42 -16.62
N GLU A 163 -2.23 35.55 -15.57
CA GLU A 163 -3.07 36.73 -15.33
C GLU A 163 -2.44 37.73 -14.32
N GLY A 164 -1.20 37.49 -13.91
CA GLY A 164 -0.47 38.31 -12.93
C GLY A 164 0.81 38.95 -13.47
N ARG A 165 0.78 39.52 -14.68
CA ARG A 165 1.86 40.36 -15.22
C ARG A 165 1.34 41.64 -15.84
#